data_AF-A0AAE1FZJ0-F1
#
_entry.id   AF-A0AAE1FZJ0-F1
#
_cell.length_a   1.000
_cell.length_b   1.000
_cell.length_c   1.000
_cell.angle_alpha   90.00
_cell.angle_beta   90.00
_cell.angle_gamma   90.00
#
_symmetry.space_group_name_H-M   'P 1'
#
loop_
_entity.id
_entity.type
_entity.pdbx_description
1 polymer ?
#
loop_
_entity_poly.entity_id
_entity_poly.type
_entity_poly.pdbx_seq_one_letter_code
_entity_poly.pdbx_strand_id
1 'polypeptide(L)'
;MGREKETSEELESAFKYELCSYPPALFDSSIHLREANKPVFAAAICNLLGHDVPGNVPNDGIQYVLDSGALLQRIPWSHGSTYRDICHQYTDYVTKKYGDAIVVFDGYESTNTKDIAHLRRSKGNAGITVTFTADMTLTMKKEPFLPNRKNKQRFLFMLSEDLQKKKCETHHALGDADLLIGKKVVQSANVTNTVLVGDDTDLLVLLCYHASLEAHDLFFCHEPKKKNMKKPRIWNIKAKKKMLGATASLTVASSDAHARSTPFSALQLVETAGALAAQACDNDEEHDDIVKFEL
;
A
#
# COMPACT_ATOMS: atom_id res chain seq x y z
N MET A 1 12.77 -26.35 -11.42
CA MET A 1 13.59 -27.07 -10.42
C MET A 1 14.68 -26.24 -9.77
N GLY A 2 15.70 -25.70 -10.46
CA GLY A 2 16.75 -24.90 -9.78
C GLY A 2 16.27 -23.55 -9.22
N ARG A 3 15.50 -22.80 -10.03
CA ARG A 3 15.04 -21.45 -9.68
C ARG A 3 13.95 -21.43 -8.59
N GLU A 4 13.03 -22.40 -8.59
CA GLU A 4 11.94 -22.46 -7.59
C GLU A 4 12.45 -22.82 -6.18
N LYS A 5 13.51 -23.62 -6.10
CA LYS A 5 14.10 -24.03 -4.82
C LYS A 5 14.82 -22.85 -4.16
N GLU A 6 15.53 -22.06 -4.97
CA GLU A 6 16.22 -20.84 -4.55
C GLU A 6 15.23 -19.77 -4.03
N THR A 7 14.10 -19.54 -4.73
CA THR A 7 13.06 -18.59 -4.26
C THR A 7 12.38 -19.04 -2.97
N SER A 8 12.24 -20.35 -2.76
CA SER A 8 11.65 -20.92 -1.53
C SER A 8 12.58 -20.70 -0.33
N GLU A 9 13.88 -20.94 -0.50
CA GLU A 9 14.89 -20.72 0.55
C GLU A 9 15.02 -19.22 0.90
N GLU A 10 14.91 -18.32 -0.09
CA GLU A 10 14.86 -16.86 0.15
C GLU A 10 13.64 -16.45 0.98
N LEU A 11 12.47 -17.04 0.71
CA LEU A 11 11.23 -16.75 1.44
C LEU A 11 11.29 -17.28 2.89
N GLU A 12 11.74 -18.52 3.09
CA GLU A 12 11.93 -19.10 4.43
C GLU A 12 12.92 -18.27 5.27
N SER A 13 14.00 -17.79 4.65
CA SER A 13 14.95 -16.89 5.30
C SER A 13 14.30 -15.56 5.71
N ALA A 14 13.45 -14.98 4.85
CA ALA A 14 12.72 -13.75 5.17
C ALA A 14 11.77 -13.92 6.37
N PHE A 15 11.18 -15.10 6.54
CA PHE A 15 10.27 -15.44 7.63
C PHE A 15 10.94 -16.06 8.86
N LYS A 16 12.26 -16.25 8.86
CA LYS A 16 13.01 -16.94 9.94
C LYS A 16 12.69 -16.43 11.35
N TYR A 17 12.39 -15.15 11.49
CA TYR A 17 12.06 -14.53 12.78
C TYR A 17 10.57 -14.56 13.12
N GLU A 18 9.69 -14.59 12.11
CA GLU A 18 8.24 -14.70 12.29
C GLU A 18 7.82 -16.16 12.56
N LEU A 19 8.61 -17.14 12.10
CA LEU A 19 8.40 -18.58 12.32
C LEU A 19 9.17 -19.13 13.54
N CYS A 20 9.77 -18.27 14.37
CA CYS A 20 10.54 -18.72 15.52
C CYS A 20 9.62 -19.06 16.70
N SER A 21 9.77 -20.25 17.29
CA SER A 21 8.99 -20.68 18.47
C SER A 21 9.28 -19.88 19.75
N TYR A 22 10.30 -19.02 19.73
CA TYR A 22 10.70 -18.13 20.82
C TYR A 22 10.76 -16.70 20.28
N PRO A 23 10.10 -15.70 20.92
CA PRO A 23 10.15 -14.33 20.46
C PRO A 23 11.59 -13.80 20.57
N PRO A 24 12.25 -13.46 19.44
CA PRO A 24 13.48 -12.68 19.50
C PRO A 24 13.17 -11.32 20.14
N ALA A 25 14.11 -10.73 20.87
CA ALA A 25 13.89 -9.45 21.56
C ALA A 25 13.19 -8.44 20.64
N LEU A 26 12.03 -7.93 21.09
CA LEU A 26 11.13 -7.04 20.34
C LEU A 26 11.79 -5.71 19.94
N PHE A 27 12.98 -5.43 20.47
CA PHE A 27 13.68 -4.16 20.40
C PHE A 27 15.09 -4.33 19.83
N ASP A 28 15.46 -3.50 18.86
CA ASP A 28 16.85 -3.36 18.40
C ASP A 28 17.67 -2.44 19.31
N SER A 29 17.00 -1.57 20.08
CA SER A 29 17.57 -0.68 21.11
C SER A 29 16.49 -0.26 22.12
N SER A 30 16.86 0.36 23.25
CA SER A 30 15.96 0.70 24.37
C SER A 30 14.71 1.54 24.01
N ILE A 31 14.67 2.14 22.82
CA ILE A 31 13.58 3.02 22.36
C ILE A 31 13.00 2.60 21.00
N HIS A 32 13.53 1.56 20.35
CA HIS A 32 13.15 1.20 19.00
C HIS A 32 12.74 -0.27 18.90
N LEU A 33 11.49 -0.48 18.45
CA LEU A 33 11.05 -1.79 17.99
C LEU A 33 11.93 -2.27 16.85
N ARG A 34 12.16 -3.59 16.85
CA ARG A 34 12.95 -4.30 15.86
C ARG A 34 12.39 -4.07 14.46
N GLU A 35 13.22 -3.66 13.53
CA GLU A 35 12.76 -3.32 12.19
C GLU A 35 12.47 -4.60 11.40
N ALA A 36 11.22 -4.77 10.97
CA ALA A 36 10.88 -5.79 9.99
C ALA A 36 11.64 -5.51 8.69
N ASN A 37 12.29 -6.53 8.12
CA ASN A 37 13.00 -6.41 6.85
C ASN A 37 12.02 -6.43 5.65
N LYS A 38 11.08 -5.47 5.68
CA LYS A 38 10.02 -5.30 4.68
C LYS A 38 10.54 -5.25 3.26
N PRO A 39 11.68 -4.61 2.92
CA PRO A 39 12.18 -4.60 1.54
C PRO A 39 12.57 -5.98 1.02
N VAL A 40 13.23 -6.80 1.85
CA VAL A 40 13.63 -8.16 1.47
C VAL A 40 12.39 -9.05 1.34
N PHE A 41 11.47 -8.94 2.29
CA PHE A 41 10.20 -9.66 2.24
C PHE A 41 9.36 -9.30 1.00
N ALA A 42 9.21 -8.00 0.73
CA ALA A 42 8.54 -7.48 -0.45
C ALA A 42 9.19 -7.98 -1.75
N ALA A 43 10.53 -8.01 -1.81
CA ALA A 43 11.26 -8.54 -2.96
C ALA A 43 11.02 -10.04 -3.14
N ALA A 44 11.06 -10.84 -2.07
CA ALA A 44 10.78 -12.27 -2.12
C ALA A 44 9.35 -12.55 -2.60
N ILE A 45 8.35 -11.83 -2.08
CA ILE A 45 6.96 -11.94 -2.54
C ILE A 45 6.82 -11.53 -4.01
N CYS A 46 7.43 -10.41 -4.43
CA CYS A 46 7.39 -9.98 -5.82
C CYS A 46 8.04 -11.00 -6.76
N ASN A 47 9.13 -11.64 -6.34
CA ASN A 47 9.82 -12.68 -7.11
C ASN A 47 8.98 -13.96 -7.19
N LEU A 48 8.39 -14.38 -6.07
CA LEU A 48 7.50 -15.55 -6.00
C LEU A 48 6.28 -15.38 -6.90
N LEU A 49 5.64 -14.20 -6.85
CA LEU A 49 4.44 -13.93 -7.61
C LEU A 49 4.73 -13.69 -9.11
N GLY A 50 5.94 -13.25 -9.42
CA GLY A 50 6.27 -12.69 -10.73
C GLY A 50 5.41 -11.46 -11.05
N HIS A 51 5.67 -10.78 -12.17
CA HIS A 51 4.82 -9.70 -12.67
C HIS A 51 4.39 -10.00 -14.10
N ASP A 52 3.20 -9.52 -14.45
CA ASP A 52 2.59 -9.71 -15.75
C ASP A 52 3.01 -8.59 -16.72
N VAL A 53 2.90 -8.86 -18.02
CA VAL A 53 3.26 -7.90 -19.07
C VAL A 53 2.14 -6.86 -19.20
N PRO A 54 2.45 -5.56 -19.37
CA PRO A 54 1.44 -4.47 -19.37
C PRO A 54 0.30 -4.58 -20.39
N GLY A 55 0.42 -5.42 -21.42
CA GLY A 55 -0.58 -5.56 -22.49
C GLY A 55 -1.84 -6.35 -22.13
N ASN A 56 -1.94 -6.86 -20.89
CA ASN A 56 -3.06 -7.71 -20.45
C ASN A 56 -4.12 -6.96 -19.62
N VAL A 57 -3.98 -5.65 -19.42
CA VAL A 57 -5.01 -4.84 -18.74
C VAL A 57 -6.06 -4.43 -19.80
N PRO A 58 -7.36 -4.62 -19.55
CA PRO A 58 -8.41 -4.17 -20.47
C PRO A 58 -8.26 -2.68 -20.84
N ASN A 59 -8.64 -2.27 -22.04
CA ASN A 59 -8.51 -0.86 -22.45
C ASN A 59 -9.72 0.01 -22.06
N ASP A 60 -10.89 -0.60 -21.87
CA ASP A 60 -12.15 0.10 -21.57
C ASP A 60 -12.87 -0.53 -20.38
N GLY A 61 -13.75 0.25 -19.74
CA GLY A 61 -14.56 -0.21 -18.61
C GLY A 61 -13.76 -0.44 -17.32
N ILE A 62 -12.66 0.28 -17.13
CA ILE A 62 -11.82 0.17 -15.93
C ILE A 62 -12.11 1.30 -14.95
N GLN A 63 -12.31 0.94 -13.69
CA GLN A 63 -12.23 1.87 -12.57
C GLN A 63 -10.80 1.89 -12.00
N TYR A 64 -10.20 3.07 -11.94
CA TYR A 64 -8.92 3.25 -11.27
C TYR A 64 -9.13 3.62 -9.80
N VAL A 65 -8.35 2.99 -8.94
CA VAL A 65 -8.19 3.37 -7.53
C VAL A 65 -6.74 3.76 -7.30
N LEU A 66 -6.50 4.94 -6.73
CA LEU A 66 -5.17 5.52 -6.58
C LEU A 66 -4.81 5.67 -5.10
N ASP A 67 -3.63 5.19 -4.75
CA ASP A 67 -2.97 5.50 -3.48
C ASP A 67 -2.40 6.93 -3.53
N SER A 68 -2.84 7.79 -2.62
CA SER A 68 -2.34 9.16 -2.50
C SER A 68 -0.86 9.24 -2.12
N GLY A 69 -0.33 8.28 -1.35
CA GLY A 69 1.06 8.21 -0.92
C GLY A 69 1.99 8.08 -2.13
N ALA A 70 1.69 7.13 -3.02
CA ALA A 70 2.35 6.98 -4.31
C ALA A 70 2.11 8.18 -5.23
N LEU A 71 0.85 8.66 -5.36
CA LEU A 71 0.48 9.79 -6.22
C LEU A 71 1.30 11.02 -5.89
N LEU A 72 1.43 11.36 -4.60
CA LEU A 72 2.19 12.51 -4.14
C LEU A 72 3.62 12.49 -4.65
N GLN A 73 4.25 11.34 -4.86
CA GLN A 73 5.63 11.25 -5.34
C GLN A 73 5.78 11.51 -6.85
N ARG A 74 4.70 11.55 -7.64
CA ARG A 74 4.76 11.59 -9.11
C ARG A 74 5.04 12.96 -9.71
N ILE A 75 4.58 14.01 -9.04
CA ILE A 75 4.65 15.38 -9.55
C ILE A 75 5.73 16.15 -8.78
N PRO A 76 6.79 16.63 -9.44
CA PRO A 76 7.76 17.53 -8.81
C PRO A 76 7.09 18.87 -8.52
N TRP A 77 7.46 19.51 -7.42
CA TRP A 77 6.93 20.85 -7.09
C TRP A 77 7.91 21.90 -7.58
N SER A 78 7.46 22.73 -8.52
CA SER A 78 8.27 23.80 -9.11
C SER A 78 8.27 25.04 -8.21
N HIS A 79 9.45 25.63 -8.00
CA HIS A 79 9.60 26.86 -7.23
C HIS A 79 8.78 27.99 -7.86
N GLY A 80 8.13 28.82 -7.04
CA GLY A 80 7.29 29.93 -7.49
C GLY A 80 5.86 29.56 -7.92
N SER A 81 5.52 28.26 -7.95
CA SER A 81 4.12 27.83 -8.16
C SER A 81 3.28 28.11 -6.91
N THR A 82 2.00 28.40 -7.09
CA THR A 82 1.04 28.45 -5.97
C THR A 82 0.61 27.04 -5.55
N TYR A 83 0.07 26.89 -4.35
CA TYR A 83 -0.51 25.61 -3.92
C TYR A 83 -1.65 25.16 -4.85
N ARG A 84 -2.43 26.12 -5.38
CA ARG A 84 -3.45 25.90 -6.41
C ARG A 84 -2.85 25.32 -7.68
N ASP A 85 -1.76 25.90 -8.19
CA ASP A 85 -1.09 25.41 -9.40
C ASP A 85 -0.57 23.98 -9.22
N ILE A 86 -0.09 23.64 -8.02
CA ILE A 86 0.32 22.27 -7.70
C ILE A 86 -0.90 21.34 -7.67
N CYS A 87 -2.00 21.71 -7.00
CA CYS A 87 -3.21 20.89 -6.96
C CYS A 87 -3.76 20.65 -8.37
N HIS A 88 -3.82 21.69 -9.20
CA HIS A 88 -4.22 21.58 -10.60
C HIS A 88 -3.32 20.62 -11.39
N GLN A 89 -2.00 20.61 -11.17
CA GLN A 89 -1.11 19.65 -11.82
C GLN A 89 -1.43 18.19 -11.43
N TYR A 90 -1.75 17.93 -10.15
CA TYR A 90 -2.19 16.60 -9.71
C TYR A 90 -3.53 16.21 -10.31
N THR A 91 -4.50 17.11 -10.25
CA THR A 91 -5.85 16.87 -10.77
C THR A 91 -5.81 16.64 -12.29
N ASP A 92 -5.05 17.44 -13.03
CA ASP A 92 -4.83 17.23 -14.46
C ASP A 92 -4.17 15.88 -14.75
N TYR A 93 -3.14 15.53 -13.99
CA TYR A 93 -2.47 14.24 -14.14
C TYR A 93 -3.43 13.07 -13.90
N VAL A 94 -4.25 13.14 -12.84
CA VAL A 94 -5.21 12.09 -12.50
C VAL A 94 -6.27 11.95 -13.60
N THR A 95 -6.95 13.04 -13.93
CA THR A 95 -8.05 13.04 -14.90
C THR A 95 -7.61 12.67 -16.31
N LYS A 96 -6.46 13.16 -16.78
CA LYS A 96 -5.94 12.85 -18.12
C LYS A 96 -5.50 11.40 -18.27
N LYS A 97 -5.05 10.77 -17.18
CA LYS A 97 -4.47 9.42 -17.22
C LYS A 97 -5.44 8.33 -16.75
N TYR A 98 -6.28 8.63 -15.78
CA TYR A 98 -7.14 7.66 -15.10
C TYR A 98 -8.63 8.03 -15.13
N GLY A 99 -9.00 9.17 -15.73
CA GLY A 99 -10.39 9.62 -15.81
C GLY A 99 -11.00 9.91 -14.44
N ASP A 100 -12.24 9.45 -14.24
CA ASP A 100 -13.03 9.62 -13.01
C ASP A 100 -12.58 8.61 -11.93
N ALA A 101 -11.31 8.70 -11.52
CA ALA A 101 -10.68 7.78 -10.58
C ALA A 101 -11.18 7.95 -9.13
N ILE A 102 -11.04 6.89 -8.34
CA ILE A 102 -11.18 6.91 -6.87
C ILE A 102 -9.80 7.16 -6.27
N VAL A 103 -9.64 8.17 -5.42
CA VAL A 103 -8.36 8.50 -4.76
C VAL A 103 -8.52 8.33 -3.25
N VAL A 104 -7.64 7.53 -2.64
CA VAL A 104 -7.67 7.29 -1.19
C VAL A 104 -6.49 7.99 -0.53
N PHE A 105 -6.80 8.84 0.44
CA PHE A 105 -5.88 9.67 1.19
C PHE A 105 -5.55 9.07 2.55
N ASP A 106 -4.28 9.10 2.92
CA ASP A 106 -3.84 8.85 4.29
C ASP A 106 -4.34 9.95 5.24
N GLY A 107 -4.59 9.55 6.47
CA GLY A 107 -4.77 10.43 7.61
C GLY A 107 -3.48 10.61 8.42
N TYR A 108 -3.27 11.84 8.87
CA TYR A 108 -2.10 12.24 9.65
C TYR A 108 -2.48 12.98 10.95
N GLU A 109 -3.76 12.97 11.33
CA GLU A 109 -4.28 13.70 12.50
C GLU A 109 -4.17 12.90 13.81
N SER A 110 -4.19 11.57 13.76
CA SER A 110 -4.04 10.70 14.93
C SER A 110 -2.58 10.23 15.14
N THR A 111 -2.28 9.79 16.36
CA THR A 111 -1.11 8.95 16.64
C THR A 111 -1.33 7.59 15.99
N ASN A 112 -0.41 7.16 15.12
CA ASN A 112 -0.54 5.91 14.39
C ASN A 112 0.62 4.95 14.73
N THR A 113 0.39 3.66 14.54
CA THR A 113 1.42 2.61 14.70
C THR A 113 2.62 2.80 13.77
N LYS A 114 2.47 3.57 12.67
CA LYS A 114 3.54 3.97 11.75
C LYS A 114 4.30 5.23 12.20
N ASP A 115 4.05 5.79 13.40
CA ASP A 115 4.68 7.03 13.88
C ASP A 115 6.20 6.95 13.88
N ILE A 116 6.72 5.84 14.39
CA ILE A 116 8.16 5.54 14.41
C ILE A 116 8.70 5.42 12.97
N ALA A 117 7.96 4.79 12.07
CA ALA A 117 8.36 4.66 10.66
C ALA A 117 8.36 6.03 9.95
N HIS A 118 7.38 6.89 10.21
CA HIS A 118 7.36 8.27 9.72
C HIS A 118 8.53 9.09 10.27
N LEU A 119 8.81 8.98 11.57
CA LEU A 119 9.93 9.67 12.22
C LEU A 119 11.27 9.25 11.58
N ARG A 120 11.49 7.95 11.38
CA ARG A 120 12.68 7.42 10.70
C ARG A 120 12.79 7.91 9.25
N ARG A 121 11.72 7.87 8.46
CA ARG A 121 11.70 8.36 7.06
C ARG A 121 11.98 9.86 6.97
N SER A 122 11.49 10.63 7.93
CA SER A 122 11.78 12.06 8.03
C SER A 122 13.21 12.37 8.50
N LYS A 123 13.92 11.40 9.08
CA LYS A 123 15.21 11.58 9.79
C LYS A 123 15.14 12.67 10.88
N GLY A 124 13.97 12.87 11.48
CA GLY A 124 13.70 13.99 12.39
C GLY A 124 13.65 15.36 11.71
N ASN A 125 13.70 15.41 10.37
CA ASN A 125 13.86 16.61 9.57
C ASN A 125 12.53 17.06 8.95
N ALA A 126 11.46 17.08 9.75
CA ALA A 126 10.20 17.68 9.33
C ALA A 126 10.38 19.20 9.24
N GLY A 127 10.02 19.80 8.11
CA GLY A 127 10.03 21.25 7.95
C GLY A 127 9.08 21.94 8.94
N ILE A 128 9.20 23.26 9.05
CA ILE A 128 8.32 24.08 9.89
C ILE A 128 6.87 23.93 9.41
N THR A 129 5.91 23.86 10.34
CA THR A 129 4.50 23.90 9.98
C THR A 129 4.15 25.25 9.34
N VAL A 130 3.58 25.22 8.15
CA VAL A 130 3.20 26.41 7.39
C VAL A 130 1.69 26.50 7.34
N THR A 131 1.17 27.69 7.61
CA THR A 131 -0.22 28.03 7.30
C THR A 131 -0.27 28.59 5.89
N PHE A 132 -1.02 27.97 4.99
CA PHE A 132 -1.10 28.38 3.59
C PHE A 132 -2.52 28.32 3.02
N THR A 133 -2.81 29.19 2.06
CA THR A 133 -4.03 29.15 1.23
C THR A 133 -3.67 28.76 -0.21
N ALA A 134 -4.67 28.46 -1.02
CA ALA A 134 -4.48 28.01 -2.41
C ALA A 134 -3.63 29.00 -3.24
N ASP A 135 -3.82 30.30 -3.03
CA ASP A 135 -3.16 31.36 -3.82
C ASP A 135 -1.77 31.75 -3.33
N MET A 136 -1.33 31.22 -2.18
CA MET A 136 0.03 31.46 -1.68
C MET A 136 1.05 30.71 -2.54
N THR A 137 2.19 31.34 -2.79
CA THR A 137 3.33 30.72 -3.47
C THR A 137 4.05 29.74 -2.54
N LEU A 138 4.57 28.66 -3.10
CA LEU A 138 5.40 27.69 -2.39
C LEU A 138 6.67 28.37 -1.87
N THR A 139 6.77 28.48 -0.54
CA THR A 139 7.93 29.04 0.16
C THR A 139 9.00 28.01 0.48
N MET A 140 8.66 26.72 0.42
CA MET A 140 9.56 25.61 0.72
C MET A 140 9.50 24.52 -0.33
N LYS A 141 10.59 23.74 -0.40
CA LYS A 141 10.65 22.57 -1.28
C LYS A 141 9.75 21.46 -0.75
N LYS A 142 9.40 20.53 -1.64
CA LYS A 142 8.54 19.38 -1.34
C LYS A 142 9.12 18.45 -0.27
N GLU A 143 10.44 18.27 -0.29
CA GLU A 143 11.17 17.34 0.57
C GLU A 143 11.05 17.67 2.07
N PRO A 144 11.18 18.93 2.53
CA PRO A 144 10.88 19.29 3.92
C PRO A 144 9.39 19.49 4.21
N PHE A 145 8.56 19.74 3.20
CA PHE A 145 7.12 19.98 3.38
C PHE A 145 6.36 18.70 3.72
N LEU A 146 6.54 17.63 2.92
CA LEU A 146 5.75 16.40 3.04
C LEU A 146 5.99 15.59 4.35
N PRO A 147 7.18 15.58 4.96
CA PRO A 147 7.36 14.90 6.25
C PRO A 147 6.62 15.58 7.41
N ASN A 148 6.24 16.86 7.29
CA ASN A 148 5.44 17.53 8.30
C ASN A 148 3.96 17.12 8.15
N ARG A 149 3.44 16.40 9.14
CA ARG A 149 2.07 15.86 9.16
C ARG A 149 0.99 16.92 8.92
N LYS A 150 1.07 18.04 9.63
CA LYS A 150 0.08 19.13 9.52
C LYS A 150 0.08 19.74 8.11
N ASN A 151 1.27 19.98 7.55
CA ASN A 151 1.41 20.49 6.19
C ASN A 151 0.86 19.50 5.17
N LYS A 152 1.24 18.23 5.30
CA LYS A 152 0.81 17.16 4.39
C LYS A 152 -0.71 16.97 4.45
N GLN A 153 -1.30 16.86 5.64
CA GLN A 153 -2.76 16.70 5.81
C GLN A 153 -3.53 17.85 5.15
N ARG A 154 -3.14 19.10 5.46
CA ARG A 154 -3.80 20.28 4.88
C ARG A 154 -3.70 20.32 3.36
N PHE A 155 -2.55 19.91 2.81
CA PHE A 155 -2.38 19.82 1.36
C PHE A 155 -3.27 18.73 0.75
N LEU A 156 -3.37 17.56 1.39
CA LEU A 156 -4.22 16.47 0.92
C LEU A 156 -5.70 16.84 0.91
N PHE A 157 -6.20 17.56 1.92
CA PHE A 157 -7.57 18.08 1.91
C PHE A 157 -7.81 19.04 0.74
N MET A 158 -6.91 20.00 0.52
CA MET A 158 -7.01 20.93 -0.62
C MET A 158 -7.02 20.20 -1.97
N LEU A 159 -6.14 19.21 -2.14
CA LEU A 159 -6.08 18.39 -3.35
C LEU A 159 -7.36 17.55 -3.52
N SER A 160 -7.89 16.99 -2.43
CA SER A 160 -9.13 16.22 -2.43
C SER A 160 -10.32 17.04 -2.94
N GLU A 161 -10.46 18.28 -2.49
CA GLU A 161 -11.52 19.19 -2.95
C GLU A 161 -11.42 19.47 -4.46
N ASP A 162 -10.20 19.67 -4.97
CA ASP A 162 -9.97 19.93 -6.39
C ASP A 162 -10.22 18.70 -7.28
N LEU A 163 -9.91 17.50 -6.78
CA LEU A 163 -10.24 16.23 -7.44
C LEU A 163 -11.75 16.00 -7.51
N GLN A 164 -12.47 16.25 -6.42
CA GLN A 164 -13.94 16.15 -6.39
C GLN A 164 -14.60 17.08 -7.42
N LYS A 165 -14.09 18.32 -7.57
CA LYS A 165 -14.57 19.26 -8.61
C LYS A 165 -14.37 18.73 -10.03
N LYS A 166 -13.48 17.76 -10.23
CA LYS A 166 -13.23 17.09 -11.51
C LYS A 166 -13.82 15.68 -11.59
N LYS A 167 -14.85 15.39 -10.79
CA LYS A 167 -15.60 14.12 -10.77
C LYS A 167 -14.83 12.91 -10.24
N CYS A 168 -13.62 13.09 -9.71
CA CYS A 168 -12.95 12.01 -8.99
C CYS A 168 -13.63 11.80 -7.64
N GLU A 169 -13.77 10.55 -7.23
CA GLU A 169 -14.22 10.19 -5.89
C GLU A 169 -13.01 10.21 -4.95
N THR A 170 -13.17 10.70 -3.72
CA THR A 170 -12.06 10.79 -2.76
C THR A 170 -12.46 10.29 -1.39
N HIS A 171 -11.59 9.52 -0.74
CA HIS A 171 -11.79 9.01 0.63
C HIS A 171 -10.58 9.34 1.50
N HIS A 172 -10.80 9.59 2.78
CA HIS A 172 -9.72 9.86 3.75
C HIS A 172 -9.74 8.80 4.84
N ALA A 173 -8.59 8.20 5.10
CA ALA A 173 -8.36 7.39 6.29
C ALA A 173 -8.12 8.30 7.50
N LEU A 174 -8.38 7.79 8.71
CA LEU A 174 -8.02 8.50 9.95
C LEU A 174 -6.52 8.44 10.23
N GLY A 175 -5.91 7.31 9.88
CA GLY A 175 -4.47 7.06 9.96
C GLY A 175 -3.96 6.48 8.64
N ASP A 176 -3.46 5.26 8.69
CA ASP A 176 -2.94 4.60 7.49
C ASP A 176 -4.04 4.20 6.49
N ALA A 177 -3.83 4.44 5.20
CA ALA A 177 -4.83 4.16 4.17
C ALA A 177 -4.84 2.73 3.64
N ASP A 178 -3.88 1.85 3.99
CA ASP A 178 -3.71 0.55 3.33
C ASP A 178 -5.01 -0.30 3.35
N LEU A 179 -5.66 -0.37 4.52
CA LEU A 179 -6.92 -1.11 4.67
C LEU A 179 -8.07 -0.45 3.89
N LEU A 180 -8.18 0.88 3.94
CA LEU A 180 -9.22 1.62 3.22
C LEU A 180 -9.06 1.47 1.70
N ILE A 181 -7.82 1.51 1.20
CA ILE A 181 -7.48 1.24 -0.19
C ILE A 181 -7.92 -0.18 -0.56
N GLY A 182 -7.54 -1.19 0.23
CA GLY A 182 -7.93 -2.58 0.00
C GLY A 182 -9.45 -2.76 -0.07
N LYS A 183 -10.19 -2.19 0.89
CA LYS A 183 -11.66 -2.20 0.93
C LYS A 183 -12.26 -1.56 -0.34
N LYS A 184 -11.79 -0.37 -0.74
CA LYS A 184 -12.31 0.33 -1.92
C LYS A 184 -12.02 -0.39 -3.22
N VAL A 185 -10.84 -0.98 -3.34
CA VAL A 185 -10.44 -1.77 -4.51
C VAL A 185 -11.32 -3.01 -4.67
N VAL A 186 -11.55 -3.76 -3.58
CA VAL A 186 -12.41 -4.95 -3.62
C VAL A 186 -13.86 -4.59 -3.89
N GLN A 187 -14.38 -3.52 -3.29
CA GLN A 187 -15.73 -3.03 -3.57
C GLN A 187 -15.90 -2.65 -5.05
N SER A 188 -14.94 -1.92 -5.62
CA SER A 188 -14.93 -1.56 -7.03
C SER A 188 -14.88 -2.80 -7.93
N ALA A 189 -14.03 -3.78 -7.59
CA ALA A 189 -13.89 -5.03 -8.35
C ALA A 189 -15.17 -5.88 -8.36
N ASN A 190 -16.06 -5.75 -7.38
CA ASN A 190 -17.36 -6.43 -7.42
C ASN A 190 -18.30 -5.85 -8.48
N VAL A 191 -18.06 -4.62 -8.93
CA VAL A 191 -18.91 -3.92 -9.90
C VAL A 191 -18.29 -3.88 -11.29
N THR A 192 -16.97 -3.66 -11.40
CA THR A 192 -16.28 -3.51 -12.67
C THR A 192 -14.81 -3.88 -12.59
N ASN A 193 -14.15 -4.06 -13.75
CA ASN A 193 -12.72 -4.27 -13.81
C ASN A 193 -11.99 -3.12 -13.12
N THR A 194 -11.07 -3.43 -12.21
CA THR A 194 -10.46 -2.45 -11.32
C THR A 194 -8.95 -2.52 -11.38
N VAL A 195 -8.30 -1.36 -11.37
CA VAL A 195 -6.83 -1.25 -11.28
C VAL A 195 -6.47 -0.39 -10.07
N LEU A 196 -5.77 -1.00 -9.10
CA LEU A 196 -5.11 -0.27 -8.04
C LEU A 196 -3.75 0.24 -8.54
N VAL A 197 -3.50 1.54 -8.43
CA VAL A 197 -2.19 2.15 -8.70
C VAL A 197 -1.58 2.58 -7.37
N GLY A 198 -0.44 1.98 -7.02
CA GLY A 198 0.27 2.25 -5.77
C GLY A 198 1.67 1.64 -5.79
N ASP A 199 2.54 2.11 -4.90
CA ASP A 199 3.94 1.65 -4.86
C ASP A 199 4.23 0.72 -3.67
N ASP A 200 3.32 0.66 -2.69
CA ASP A 200 3.49 -0.14 -1.47
C ASP A 200 3.20 -1.62 -1.69
N THR A 201 4.09 -2.47 -1.18
CA THR A 201 3.98 -3.93 -1.36
C THR A 201 2.98 -4.57 -0.41
N ASP A 202 2.72 -3.93 0.73
CA ASP A 202 1.72 -4.38 1.71
C ASP A 202 0.33 -4.45 1.03
N LEU A 203 0.04 -3.54 0.07
CA LEU A 203 -1.17 -3.56 -0.75
C LEU A 203 -1.28 -4.83 -1.63
N LEU A 204 -0.18 -5.32 -2.22
CA LEU A 204 -0.21 -6.54 -3.03
C LEU A 204 -0.59 -7.76 -2.17
N VAL A 205 -0.07 -7.83 -0.95
CA VAL A 205 -0.39 -8.90 0.01
C VAL A 205 -1.87 -8.81 0.43
N LEU A 206 -2.32 -7.61 0.82
CA LEU A 206 -3.71 -7.35 1.18
C LEU A 206 -4.68 -7.72 0.05
N LEU A 207 -4.37 -7.37 -1.20
CA LEU A 207 -5.21 -7.71 -2.34
C LEU A 207 -5.24 -9.22 -2.62
N CYS A 208 -4.09 -9.91 -2.55
CA CYS A 208 -4.07 -11.37 -2.68
C CYS A 208 -4.93 -12.07 -1.62
N TYR A 209 -4.97 -11.51 -0.40
CA TYR A 209 -5.81 -12.02 0.66
C TYR A 209 -7.31 -11.73 0.43
N HIS A 210 -7.69 -10.47 0.21
CA HIS A 210 -9.10 -10.06 0.18
C HIS A 210 -9.81 -10.20 -1.18
N ALA A 211 -9.09 -10.32 -2.30
CA ALA A 211 -9.72 -10.38 -3.62
C ALA A 211 -10.61 -11.61 -3.77
N SER A 212 -11.84 -11.41 -4.25
CA SER A 212 -12.74 -12.51 -4.63
C SER A 212 -12.37 -13.03 -6.02
N LEU A 213 -12.38 -14.35 -6.19
CA LEU A 213 -12.19 -14.97 -7.50
C LEU A 213 -13.43 -14.83 -8.40
N GLU A 214 -14.60 -14.58 -7.81
CA GLU A 214 -15.90 -14.43 -8.49
C GLU A 214 -16.19 -12.99 -8.94
N ALA A 215 -15.40 -12.02 -8.47
CA ALA A 215 -15.54 -10.61 -8.83
C ALA A 215 -15.06 -10.33 -10.27
N HIS A 216 -15.05 -9.07 -10.71
CA HIS A 216 -14.42 -8.64 -11.96
C HIS A 216 -12.89 -8.64 -11.85
N ASP A 217 -12.19 -8.44 -12.96
CA ASP A 217 -10.73 -8.51 -12.96
C ASP A 217 -10.10 -7.39 -12.15
N LEU A 218 -9.12 -7.76 -11.35
CA LEU A 218 -8.43 -6.86 -10.43
C LEU A 218 -6.93 -6.92 -10.71
N PHE A 219 -6.35 -5.74 -10.95
CA PHE A 219 -4.92 -5.57 -11.18
C PHE A 219 -4.31 -4.63 -10.15
N PHE A 220 -3.09 -4.95 -9.73
CA PHE A 220 -2.22 -4.01 -9.02
C PHE A 220 -1.13 -3.52 -9.97
N CYS A 221 -0.94 -2.20 -10.05
CA CYS A 221 0.03 -1.56 -10.90
C CYS A 221 1.01 -0.74 -10.05
N HIS A 222 2.26 -1.20 -10.01
CA HIS A 222 3.37 -0.43 -9.45
C HIS A 222 3.98 0.41 -10.56
N GLU A 223 3.97 1.72 -10.38
CA GLU A 223 4.48 2.64 -11.38
C GLU A 223 5.89 3.13 -11.03
N PRO A 224 6.88 2.86 -11.89
CA PRO A 224 8.25 3.24 -11.59
C PRO A 224 8.39 4.76 -11.50
N LYS A 225 9.20 5.20 -10.54
CA LYS A 225 9.59 6.60 -10.41
C LYS A 225 10.24 7.07 -11.72
N LYS A 226 9.98 8.31 -12.15
CA LYS A 226 10.46 8.92 -13.42
C LYS A 226 11.96 8.70 -13.74
N LYS A 227 12.82 8.46 -12.75
CA LYS A 227 14.25 8.16 -12.93
C LYS A 227 14.53 6.73 -13.46
N ASN A 228 13.59 5.80 -13.30
CA ASN A 228 13.67 4.44 -13.79
C ASN A 228 12.73 4.29 -14.99
N MET A 229 13.28 4.29 -16.20
CA MET A 229 12.58 4.03 -17.47
C MET A 229 12.09 2.56 -17.62
N LYS A 230 11.98 1.82 -16.51
CA LYS A 230 11.47 0.45 -16.52
C LYS A 230 9.97 0.49 -16.80
N LYS A 231 9.44 -0.55 -17.43
CA LYS A 231 7.99 -0.69 -17.64
C LYS A 231 7.27 -0.81 -16.29
N PRO A 232 6.02 -0.33 -16.17
CA PRO A 232 5.21 -0.58 -14.98
C PRO A 232 5.10 -2.08 -14.73
N ARG A 233 5.15 -2.47 -13.45
CA ARG A 233 4.92 -3.85 -13.04
C ARG A 233 3.45 -4.01 -12.73
N ILE A 234 2.84 -5.02 -13.31
CA ILE A 234 1.41 -5.29 -13.16
C ILE A 234 1.24 -6.69 -12.57
N TRP A 235 0.28 -6.85 -11.67
CA TRP A 235 -0.10 -8.15 -11.14
C TRP A 235 -1.61 -8.34 -11.33
N ASN A 236 -2.01 -9.37 -12.06
CA ASN A 236 -3.39 -9.86 -12.05
C ASN A 236 -3.62 -10.61 -10.74
N ILE A 237 -4.36 -9.98 -9.82
CA ILE A 237 -4.50 -10.45 -8.45
C ILE A 237 -5.20 -11.82 -8.40
N LYS A 238 -6.20 -12.06 -9.25
CA LYS A 238 -6.85 -13.38 -9.33
C LYS A 238 -5.88 -14.47 -9.75
N ALA A 239 -5.05 -14.21 -10.76
CA ALA A 239 -4.06 -15.17 -11.23
C ALA A 239 -3.02 -15.45 -10.13
N LYS A 240 -2.56 -14.42 -9.43
CA LYS A 240 -1.62 -14.57 -8.31
C LYS A 240 -2.25 -15.34 -7.15
N LYS A 241 -3.51 -15.05 -6.79
CA LYS A 241 -4.27 -15.77 -5.76
C LYS A 241 -4.46 -17.25 -6.11
N LYS A 242 -4.81 -17.57 -7.36
CA LYS A 242 -4.90 -18.96 -7.85
C LYS A 242 -3.56 -19.69 -7.77
N MET A 243 -2.46 -19.02 -8.13
CA MET A 243 -1.12 -19.60 -8.04
C MET A 243 -0.74 -19.93 -6.59
N LEU A 244 -1.01 -19.03 -5.65
CA LEU A 244 -0.80 -19.29 -4.22
C LEU A 244 -1.63 -20.48 -3.73
N GLY A 245 -2.91 -20.58 -4.15
CA GLY A 245 -3.80 -21.71 -3.88
C GLY A 245 -3.30 -23.06 -4.40
N ALA A 246 -2.81 -23.07 -5.65
CA ALA A 246 -2.27 -24.27 -6.29
C ALA A 246 -0.97 -24.74 -5.62
N THR A 247 -0.07 -23.82 -5.29
CA THR A 247 1.19 -24.12 -4.60
C THR A 247 0.94 -24.77 -3.23
N ALA A 248 -0.06 -24.29 -2.47
CA ALA A 248 -0.43 -24.92 -1.19
C ALA A 248 -0.97 -26.34 -1.36
N SER A 249 -1.81 -26.56 -2.39
CA SER A 249 -2.37 -27.88 -2.69
C SER A 249 -1.28 -28.90 -3.05
N LEU A 250 -0.24 -28.46 -3.78
CA LEU A 250 0.94 -29.28 -4.11
C LEU A 250 1.83 -29.59 -2.89
N THR A 251 1.97 -28.64 -1.95
CA THR A 251 2.71 -28.86 -0.70
C THR A 251 1.98 -29.84 0.23
N VAL A 252 0.65 -29.76 0.34
CA VAL A 252 -0.16 -30.71 1.12
C VAL A 252 -0.04 -32.12 0.54
N ALA A 253 -0.18 -32.28 -0.79
CA ALA A 253 -0.08 -33.58 -1.45
C ALA A 253 1.32 -34.23 -1.36
N SER A 254 2.38 -33.44 -1.15
CA SER A 254 3.75 -33.94 -0.95
C SER A 254 4.09 -34.18 0.52
N SER A 255 3.35 -33.59 1.46
CA SER A 255 3.52 -33.76 2.90
C SER A 255 2.87 -35.03 3.48
N ASP A 256 1.88 -35.61 2.78
CA ASP A 256 1.27 -36.91 3.15
C ASP A 256 2.24 -38.10 2.97
N ALA A 257 3.45 -37.89 2.43
CA ALA A 257 4.43 -38.94 2.23
C ALA A 257 5.48 -39.07 3.35
N HIS A 258 5.73 -38.07 4.20
CA HIS A 258 6.75 -38.16 5.28
C HIS A 258 6.41 -37.24 6.47
N ALA A 259 5.93 -37.84 7.56
CA ALA A 259 5.78 -37.17 8.85
C ALA A 259 7.14 -36.96 9.51
N ARG A 260 7.61 -35.70 9.56
CA ARG A 260 8.31 -35.00 10.68
C ARG A 260 8.81 -33.64 10.18
N SER A 261 8.44 -32.58 10.90
CA SER A 261 8.60 -31.13 10.60
C SER A 261 7.93 -30.66 9.31
N THR A 262 6.68 -30.21 9.42
CA THR A 262 5.93 -29.54 8.35
C THR A 262 6.55 -28.18 8.01
N PRO A 263 6.99 -27.92 6.77
CA PRO A 263 7.23 -26.56 6.31
C PRO A 263 5.88 -25.85 6.18
N PHE A 264 5.78 -24.63 6.71
CA PHE A 264 4.61 -23.77 6.52
C PHE A 264 4.38 -23.55 5.01
N SER A 265 3.17 -23.79 4.52
CA SER A 265 2.88 -23.57 3.10
C SER A 265 2.96 -22.07 2.75
N ALA A 266 3.37 -21.73 1.54
CA ALA A 266 3.44 -20.33 1.07
C ALA A 266 2.09 -19.58 1.20
N LEU A 267 0.98 -20.32 1.16
CA LEU A 267 -0.36 -19.77 1.37
C LEU A 267 -0.62 -19.47 2.85
N GLN A 268 -0.27 -20.37 3.77
CA GLN A 268 -0.32 -20.04 5.20
C GLN A 268 0.57 -18.86 5.55
N LEU A 269 1.70 -18.68 4.87
CA LEU A 269 2.56 -17.50 5.05
C LEU A 269 1.91 -16.21 4.55
N VAL A 270 1.28 -16.22 3.37
CA VAL A 270 0.55 -15.06 2.83
C VAL A 270 -0.74 -14.79 3.63
N GLU A 271 -1.42 -15.83 4.09
CA GLU A 271 -2.61 -15.72 4.95
C GLU A 271 -2.25 -15.23 6.34
N THR A 272 -1.14 -15.72 6.93
CA THR A 272 -0.63 -15.24 8.22
C THR A 272 -0.13 -13.81 8.09
N ALA A 273 0.62 -13.46 7.04
CA ALA A 273 1.05 -12.08 6.77
C ALA A 273 -0.13 -11.14 6.48
N GLY A 274 -1.15 -11.61 5.76
CA GLY A 274 -2.39 -10.88 5.51
C GLY A 274 -3.20 -10.68 6.78
N ALA A 275 -3.34 -11.71 7.62
CA ALA A 275 -4.01 -11.63 8.91
C ALA A 275 -3.26 -10.72 9.90
N LEU A 276 -1.92 -10.80 9.94
CA LEU A 276 -1.07 -9.89 10.73
C LEU A 276 -1.21 -8.45 10.25
N ALA A 277 -1.25 -8.22 8.93
CA ALA A 277 -1.47 -6.89 8.37
C ALA A 277 -2.86 -6.34 8.72
N ALA A 278 -3.91 -7.17 8.64
CA ALA A 278 -5.27 -6.78 9.02
C ALA A 278 -5.41 -6.53 10.53
N GLN A 279 -4.86 -7.40 11.37
CA GLN A 279 -4.94 -7.29 12.83
C GLN A 279 -4.11 -6.12 13.39
N ALA A 280 -3.00 -5.76 12.73
CA ALA A 280 -2.27 -4.53 13.04
C ALA A 280 -3.08 -3.27 12.70
N CYS A 281 -4.03 -3.35 11.77
CA CYS A 281 -4.95 -2.25 11.43
C CYS A 281 -6.20 -2.21 12.31
N ASP A 282 -6.76 -3.35 12.74
CA ASP A 282 -7.97 -3.40 13.57
C ASP A 282 -7.72 -2.97 15.02
N ASN A 283 -6.51 -3.17 15.56
CA ASN A 283 -6.13 -2.67 16.89
C ASN A 283 -6.11 -1.12 17.01
N ASP A 284 -6.18 -0.40 15.87
CA ASP A 284 -6.31 1.06 15.85
C ASP A 284 -7.80 1.52 15.95
N GLU A 285 -8.80 0.63 15.80
CA GLU A 285 -10.23 0.93 15.95
C GLU A 285 -10.81 0.59 17.35
N GLU A 286 -10.14 -0.23 18.17
CA GLU A 286 -10.73 -0.79 19.40
C GLU A 286 -10.76 0.16 20.62
N HIS A 287 -10.42 1.44 20.46
CA HIS A 287 -10.53 2.44 21.54
C HIS A 287 -11.87 3.19 21.62
N ASP A 288 -12.86 2.81 20.81
CA ASP A 288 -14.10 3.59 20.63
C ASP A 288 -15.37 3.05 21.31
N ASP A 289 -15.24 2.19 22.33
CA ASP A 289 -16.35 1.85 23.24
C ASP A 289 -16.03 2.28 24.68
N ILE A 290 -16.00 3.59 24.95
CA ILE A 290 -16.44 4.26 26.19
C ILE A 290 -16.35 5.77 25.88
N VAL A 291 -17.44 6.39 25.41
CA VAL A 291 -18.13 7.54 26.02
C VAL A 291 -19.40 7.81 25.20
N LYS A 292 -20.46 7.07 25.52
CA LYS A 292 -21.83 7.57 25.45
C LYS A 292 -22.53 7.12 26.70
N PHE A 293 -22.77 8.02 27.65
CA PHE A 293 -23.98 8.05 28.47
C PHE A 293 -24.19 9.48 29.00
N GLU A 294 -25.24 10.09 28.45
CA GLU A 294 -26.19 11.07 29.03
C GLU A 294 -25.78 11.89 30.26
N LEU A 295 -25.67 13.22 30.09
CA LEU A 295 -26.67 14.23 30.47
C LEU A 295 -26.32 15.59 29.83
#